data_AF-A0A7C4DXS8-F1
#
_entry.id   AF-A0A7C4DXS8-F1
#
_cell.length_a   1.000
_cell.length_b   1.000
_cell.length_c   1.000
_cell.angle_alpha   90.00
_cell.angle_beta   90.00
_cell.angle_gamma   90.00
#
_symmetry.space_group_name_H-M   'P 1'
#
loop_
_entity.id
_entity.type
_entity.pdbx_description
1 polymer ?
#
loop_
_entity_poly.entity_id
_entity_poly.type
_entity_poly.pdbx_seq_one_letter_code
_entity_poly.pdbx_strand_id
1 'polypeptide(L)'
;MEMNKFILGLSSALAILTLGSIFCIRNIVWGSVPLQVGLMLFIREGYSLLIIPLSSALGAPSLGGGVSPGIWPLLIWIFTAFFIGFMIHEPGTSARIILTSAMIVFASWIFSVFISYPLLLDNLTWMSFIDKVMSDLLFYRLLDIIFLMVIPPIASSIFSLLPLVFSKLASRSKKEKEQLYEEDLFI
;
A
#
# COMPACT_ATOMS: atom_id res chain seq x y z
N MET A 1 -13.83 0.31 21.26
CA MET A 1 -13.30 1.50 20.55
C MET A 1 -12.14 1.15 19.62
N GLU A 2 -11.20 0.29 20.04
CA GLU A 2 -10.05 -0.16 19.21
C GLU A 2 -10.47 -0.85 17.90
N MET A 3 -11.47 -1.73 17.94
CA MET A 3 -11.93 -2.46 16.74
C MET A 3 -12.49 -1.52 15.66
N ASN A 4 -13.20 -0.46 16.03
CA ASN A 4 -13.75 0.49 15.07
C ASN A 4 -12.64 1.31 14.39
N LYS A 5 -11.62 1.73 15.14
CA LYS A 5 -10.43 2.39 14.59
C LYS A 5 -9.68 1.47 13.63
N PHE A 6 -9.54 0.20 14.00
CA PHE A 6 -8.87 -0.79 13.14
C PHE A 6 -9.63 -1.00 11.83
N ILE A 7 -10.95 -1.24 11.88
CA ILE A 7 -11.78 -1.45 10.69
C ILE A 7 -11.75 -0.21 9.79
N LEU A 8 -11.92 0.99 10.36
CA LEU A 8 -11.89 2.25 9.61
C LEU A 8 -10.51 2.52 9.01
N GLY A 9 -9.44 2.22 9.74
CA GLY A 9 -8.07 2.27 9.25
C GLY A 9 -7.83 1.33 8.09
N LEU A 10 -8.25 0.08 8.23
CA LEU A 10 -8.09 -0.96 7.21
C LEU A 10 -8.89 -0.63 5.95
N SER A 11 -10.15 -0.22 6.08
CA SER A 11 -10.98 0.16 4.94
C SER A 11 -10.42 1.37 4.21
N SER A 12 -9.91 2.37 4.95
CA SER A 12 -9.28 3.56 4.37
C SER A 12 -7.98 3.19 3.63
N ALA A 13 -7.13 2.36 4.24
CA ALA A 13 -5.88 1.91 3.62
C ALA A 13 -6.16 1.15 2.32
N LEU A 14 -7.07 0.17 2.36
CA LEU A 14 -7.46 -0.60 1.18
C LEU A 14 -8.11 0.28 0.11
N ALA A 15 -8.92 1.27 0.48
CA ALA A 15 -9.50 2.21 -0.48
C ALA A 15 -8.43 3.03 -1.19
N ILE A 16 -7.46 3.60 -0.46
CA ILE A 16 -6.35 4.36 -1.03
C ILE A 16 -5.49 3.49 -1.94
N LEU A 17 -5.13 2.29 -1.49
CA LEU A 17 -4.35 1.34 -2.29
C LEU A 17 -5.09 0.94 -3.56
N THR A 18 -6.38 0.59 -3.44
CA THR A 18 -7.21 0.23 -4.59
C THR A 18 -7.27 1.39 -5.58
N LEU A 19 -7.63 2.60 -5.15
CA LEU A 19 -7.68 3.78 -6.02
C LEU A 19 -6.32 4.12 -6.64
N GLY A 20 -5.24 4.02 -5.87
CA GLY A 20 -3.87 4.23 -6.35
C GLY A 20 -3.47 3.19 -7.41
N SER A 21 -3.93 1.94 -7.26
CA SER A 21 -3.72 0.91 -8.28
C SER A 21 -4.40 1.28 -9.60
N ILE A 22 -5.62 1.82 -9.55
CA ILE A 22 -6.36 2.28 -10.74
C ILE A 22 -5.56 3.33 -11.48
N PHE A 23 -4.96 4.27 -10.74
CA PHE A 23 -4.12 5.32 -11.31
C PHE A 23 -2.88 4.77 -12.05
N CYS A 24 -2.35 3.63 -11.61
CA CYS A 24 -1.18 3.01 -12.24
C CYS A 24 -1.55 2.21 -13.50
N ILE A 25 -2.82 1.84 -13.68
CA ILE A 25 -3.25 1.05 -14.84
C ILE A 25 -3.33 1.96 -16.07
N ARG A 26 -2.53 1.66 -17.10
CA ARG A 26 -2.53 2.41 -18.36
C ARG A 26 -3.41 1.82 -19.45
N ASN A 27 -3.56 0.50 -19.48
CA ASN A 27 -4.35 -0.21 -20.48
C ASN A 27 -5.23 -1.21 -19.77
N ILE A 28 -6.56 -1.05 -19.84
CA ILE A 28 -7.50 -2.10 -19.46
C ILE A 28 -8.17 -2.59 -20.73
N VAL A 29 -8.03 -3.88 -21.02
CA VAL A 29 -8.76 -4.52 -22.11
C VAL A 29 -10.16 -4.84 -21.59
N TRP A 30 -11.07 -3.88 -21.73
CA TRP A 30 -12.50 -4.10 -21.59
C TRP A 30 -13.07 -4.40 -22.97
N GLY A 31 -13.74 -5.54 -23.16
CA GLY A 31 -14.53 -5.72 -24.38
C GLY A 31 -14.92 -7.14 -24.77
N SER A 32 -14.23 -8.16 -24.30
CA SER A 32 -14.41 -9.55 -24.80
C SER A 32 -14.64 -10.60 -23.71
N VAL A 33 -14.82 -10.19 -22.44
CA VAL A 33 -14.95 -11.11 -21.31
C VAL A 33 -16.12 -10.72 -20.38
N PRO A 34 -16.74 -11.69 -19.68
CA PRO A 34 -17.78 -11.41 -18.68
C PRO A 34 -17.31 -10.41 -17.61
N LEU A 35 -18.23 -9.60 -17.05
CA LEU A 35 -17.91 -8.57 -16.06
C LEU A 35 -17.11 -9.10 -14.86
N GLN A 36 -17.52 -10.27 -14.32
CA GLN A 36 -16.85 -10.93 -13.20
C GLN A 36 -15.38 -11.22 -13.50
N VAL A 37 -15.11 -11.67 -14.73
CA VAL A 37 -13.77 -11.91 -15.23
C VAL A 37 -12.99 -10.60 -15.40
N GLY A 38 -13.63 -9.59 -15.99
CA GLY A 38 -13.02 -8.27 -16.17
C GLY A 38 -12.56 -7.66 -14.84
N LEU A 39 -13.36 -7.81 -13.78
CA LEU A 39 -13.01 -7.38 -12.43
C LEU A 39 -11.81 -8.16 -11.85
N MET A 40 -11.71 -9.46 -12.10
CA MET A 40 -10.57 -10.26 -11.62
C MET A 40 -9.28 -9.90 -12.36
N LEU A 41 -9.36 -9.69 -13.67
CA LEU A 41 -8.22 -9.19 -14.46
C LEU A 41 -7.81 -7.79 -13.98
N PHE A 42 -8.77 -6.94 -13.67
CA PHE A 42 -8.51 -5.62 -13.12
C PHE A 42 -7.79 -5.67 -11.76
N ILE A 43 -8.26 -6.51 -10.83
CA ILE A 43 -7.60 -6.72 -9.53
C ILE A 43 -6.18 -7.27 -9.75
N ARG A 44 -6.04 -8.26 -10.64
CA ARG A 44 -4.74 -8.87 -10.97
C ARG A 44 -3.75 -7.82 -11.47
N GLU A 45 -4.13 -7.04 -12.48
CA GLU A 45 -3.27 -6.03 -13.08
C GLU A 45 -2.99 -4.90 -12.09
N GLY A 46 -4.02 -4.34 -11.44
CA GLY A 46 -3.85 -3.25 -10.48
C GLY A 46 -2.94 -3.64 -9.32
N TYR A 47 -3.19 -4.78 -8.68
CA TYR A 47 -2.40 -5.20 -7.53
C TYR A 47 -1.02 -5.73 -7.92
N SER A 48 -0.86 -6.29 -9.12
CA SER A 48 0.46 -6.63 -9.67
C SER A 48 1.40 -5.43 -9.66
N LEU A 49 0.90 -4.23 -9.95
CA LEU A 49 1.68 -2.98 -9.93
C LEU A 49 2.05 -2.58 -8.49
N LEU A 50 1.17 -2.83 -7.51
CA LEU A 50 1.39 -2.46 -6.11
C LEU A 50 2.34 -3.38 -5.36
N ILE A 51 2.51 -4.64 -5.79
CA ILE A 51 3.35 -5.62 -5.10
C ILE A 51 4.82 -5.60 -5.54
N ILE A 52 5.20 -4.67 -6.43
CA ILE A 52 6.57 -4.51 -6.94
C ILE A 52 7.15 -3.08 -6.77
N PRO A 53 6.95 -2.42 -5.62
CA PRO A 53 7.19 -0.98 -5.50
C PRO A 53 8.64 -0.56 -5.74
N LEU A 54 9.63 -1.34 -5.29
CA LEU A 54 11.05 -1.05 -5.52
C LEU A 54 11.46 -1.41 -6.94
N SER A 55 11.14 -2.62 -7.41
CA SER A 55 11.52 -3.03 -8.76
C SER A 55 10.93 -2.11 -9.82
N SER A 56 9.68 -1.68 -9.63
CA SER A 56 9.05 -0.69 -10.50
C SER A 56 9.78 0.66 -10.48
N ALA A 57 10.21 1.14 -9.30
CA ALA A 57 10.98 2.37 -9.21
C ALA A 57 12.33 2.28 -9.94
N LEU A 58 12.90 1.07 -10.05
CA LEU A 58 14.10 0.76 -10.82
C LEU A 58 13.83 0.52 -12.32
N GLY A 59 12.58 0.68 -12.77
CA GLY A 59 12.20 0.52 -14.18
C GLY A 59 11.83 -0.90 -14.59
N ALA A 60 11.70 -1.84 -13.65
CA ALA A 60 11.25 -3.18 -13.96
C ALA A 60 9.80 -3.17 -14.48
N PRO A 61 9.44 -4.05 -15.43
CA PRO A 61 8.07 -4.19 -15.92
C PRO A 61 7.15 -4.76 -14.84
N SER A 62 5.83 -4.69 -15.02
CA SER A 62 4.89 -5.41 -14.15
C SER A 62 5.12 -6.92 -14.20
N LEU A 63 4.67 -7.65 -13.16
CA LEU A 63 4.83 -9.11 -13.11
C LEU A 63 4.20 -9.74 -14.35
N GLY A 64 4.94 -10.63 -15.00
CA GLY A 64 4.53 -11.26 -16.27
C GLY A 64 4.93 -10.49 -17.53
N GLY A 65 5.52 -9.30 -17.41
CA GLY A 65 6.16 -8.57 -18.52
C GLY A 65 5.34 -7.45 -19.15
N GLY A 66 4.57 -6.70 -18.36
CA GLY A 66 3.81 -5.53 -18.82
C GLY A 66 4.55 -4.20 -18.70
N VAL A 67 3.81 -3.09 -18.65
CA VAL A 67 4.37 -1.74 -18.50
C VAL A 67 4.95 -1.52 -17.11
N SER A 68 6.07 -0.80 -17.04
CA SER A 68 6.63 -0.35 -15.76
C SER A 68 5.83 0.84 -15.23
N PRO A 69 5.22 0.77 -14.03
CA PRO A 69 4.53 1.91 -13.44
C PRO A 69 5.51 2.94 -12.83
N GLY A 70 6.83 2.73 -12.94
CA GLY A 70 7.84 3.66 -12.43
C GLY A 70 7.76 3.84 -10.91
N ILE A 71 7.89 5.07 -10.44
CA ILE A 71 7.92 5.38 -9.00
C ILE A 71 6.54 5.31 -8.31
N TRP A 72 5.45 5.23 -9.08
CA TRP A 72 4.09 5.39 -8.55
C TRP A 72 3.70 4.41 -7.44
N PRO A 73 3.96 3.08 -7.55
CA PRO A 73 3.55 2.16 -6.50
C PRO A 73 4.26 2.44 -5.18
N LEU A 74 5.53 2.84 -5.22
CA LEU A 74 6.29 3.25 -4.05
C LEU A 74 5.62 4.46 -3.36
N LEU A 75 5.28 5.49 -4.14
CA LEU A 75 4.63 6.70 -3.61
C LEU A 75 3.26 6.39 -2.99
N ILE A 76 2.48 5.50 -3.60
CA ILE A 76 1.18 5.08 -3.08
C ILE A 76 1.33 4.40 -1.72
N TRP A 77 2.30 3.50 -1.56
CA TRP A 77 2.56 2.84 -0.28
C TRP A 77 3.04 3.81 0.79
N ILE A 78 3.96 4.72 0.46
CA ILE A 78 4.45 5.74 1.38
C ILE A 78 3.31 6.67 1.82
N PHE A 79 2.51 7.16 0.86
CA PHE A 79 1.37 8.03 1.13
C PHE A 79 0.34 7.32 2.02
N THR A 80 0.01 6.07 1.73
CA THR A 80 -0.94 5.28 2.53
C THR A 80 -0.42 5.09 3.95
N ALA A 81 0.86 4.73 4.12
CA ALA A 81 1.48 4.57 5.42
C ALA A 81 1.45 5.88 6.23
N PHE A 82 1.80 7.00 5.60
CA PHE A 82 1.73 8.32 6.22
C PHE A 82 0.31 8.67 6.66
N PHE A 83 -0.66 8.55 5.75
CA PHE A 83 -2.06 8.88 6.02
C PHE A 83 -2.62 8.06 7.18
N ILE A 84 -2.38 6.75 7.19
CA ILE A 84 -2.88 5.87 8.25
C ILE A 84 -2.17 6.12 9.58
N GLY A 85 -0.85 6.32 9.57
CA GLY A 85 -0.10 6.71 10.76
C GLY A 85 -0.70 7.97 11.39
N PHE A 86 -0.87 9.00 10.57
CA PHE A 86 -1.49 10.26 10.99
C PHE A 86 -2.96 10.13 11.38
N MET A 87 -3.73 9.20 10.84
CA MET A 87 -5.15 9.08 11.21
C MET A 87 -5.35 8.33 12.54
N ILE A 88 -4.52 7.32 12.81
CA ILE A 88 -4.74 6.38 13.92
C ILE A 88 -4.10 6.85 15.22
N HIS A 89 -3.00 7.61 15.16
CA HIS A 89 -2.25 8.14 16.31
C HIS A 89 -1.74 7.06 17.30
N GLU A 90 -1.70 5.80 16.88
CA GLU A 90 -1.23 4.68 17.69
C GLU A 90 -0.25 3.84 16.86
N PRO A 91 1.03 3.71 17.26
CA PRO A 91 2.06 3.08 16.43
C PRO A 91 1.78 1.59 16.20
N GLY A 92 1.42 0.86 17.26
CA GLY A 92 1.11 -0.57 17.15
C GLY A 92 -0.09 -0.84 16.24
N THR A 93 -1.16 -0.06 16.38
CA THR A 93 -2.39 -0.22 15.59
C THR A 93 -2.16 0.14 14.12
N SER A 94 -1.46 1.26 13.86
CA SER A 94 -1.19 1.76 12.50
C SER A 94 -0.26 0.83 11.71
N ALA A 95 0.78 0.26 12.32
CA ALA A 95 1.62 -0.77 11.70
C ALA A 95 0.80 -1.99 11.30
N ARG A 96 -0.03 -2.50 12.22
CA ARG A 96 -0.87 -3.67 11.99
C ARG A 96 -1.83 -3.44 10.83
N ILE A 97 -2.50 -2.29 10.77
CA ILE A 97 -3.41 -1.94 9.67
C ILE A 97 -2.70 -2.00 8.32
N ILE A 98 -1.52 -1.39 8.20
CA ILE A 98 -0.77 -1.36 6.93
C ILE A 98 -0.25 -2.75 6.56
N LEU A 99 0.26 -3.52 7.53
CA LEU A 99 0.69 -4.89 7.31
C LEU A 99 -0.48 -5.78 6.84
N THR A 100 -1.63 -5.68 7.51
CA THR A 100 -2.84 -6.41 7.11
C THR A 100 -3.30 -5.99 5.71
N SER A 101 -3.20 -4.70 5.37
CA SER A 101 -3.52 -4.21 4.03
C SER A 101 -2.61 -4.81 2.96
N ALA A 102 -1.29 -4.86 3.21
CA ALA A 102 -0.32 -5.52 2.33
C ALA A 102 -0.65 -7.00 2.12
N MET A 103 -0.99 -7.72 3.20
CA MET A 103 -1.39 -9.13 3.10
C MET A 103 -2.68 -9.31 2.30
N ILE A 104 -3.68 -8.44 2.46
CA ILE A 104 -4.94 -8.51 1.70
C ILE A 104 -4.69 -8.23 0.22
N VAL A 105 -3.88 -7.21 -0.11
CA VAL A 105 -3.51 -6.91 -1.51
C VAL A 105 -2.79 -8.10 -2.14
N PHE A 106 -1.81 -8.66 -1.43
CA PHE A 106 -1.05 -9.82 -1.91
C PHE A 106 -1.93 -11.06 -2.08
N ALA A 107 -2.77 -11.39 -1.09
CA ALA A 107 -3.70 -12.51 -1.16
C ALA A 107 -4.75 -12.34 -2.27
N SER A 108 -5.29 -11.12 -2.43
CA SER A 108 -6.25 -10.80 -3.48
C SER A 108 -5.63 -10.94 -4.87
N TRP A 109 -4.36 -10.51 -5.01
CA TRP A 109 -3.61 -10.72 -6.23
C TRP A 109 -3.43 -12.22 -6.54
N ILE A 110 -2.97 -13.02 -5.57
CA ILE A 110 -2.86 -14.49 -5.74
C ILE A 110 -4.21 -15.09 -6.16
N PHE A 111 -5.28 -14.76 -5.44
CA PHE A 111 -6.62 -15.26 -5.72
C PHE A 111 -7.08 -14.90 -7.14
N SER A 112 -6.83 -13.67 -7.58
CA SER A 112 -7.16 -13.23 -8.94
C SER A 112 -6.39 -13.98 -10.02
N VAL A 113 -5.12 -14.34 -9.77
CA VAL A 113 -4.29 -15.15 -10.68
C VAL A 113 -4.91 -16.53 -10.87
N PHE A 114 -5.25 -17.23 -9.79
CA PHE A 114 -5.84 -18.56 -9.85
C PHE A 114 -7.26 -18.56 -10.44
N ILE A 115 -8.10 -17.58 -10.12
CA ILE A 115 -9.44 -17.47 -10.71
C ILE A 115 -9.40 -17.13 -12.19
N SER A 116 -8.35 -16.44 -12.66
CA SER A 116 -8.19 -16.17 -14.10
C SER A 116 -7.79 -17.41 -14.92
N TYR A 117 -7.58 -18.56 -14.29
CA TYR A 117 -7.28 -19.86 -14.93
C TYR A 117 -8.19 -20.23 -16.12
N PRO A 118 -9.54 -20.16 -16.02
CA PRO A 118 -10.44 -20.63 -17.08
C PRO A 118 -10.38 -19.80 -18.37
N LEU A 119 -9.65 -18.68 -18.37
CA LEU A 119 -9.53 -17.77 -19.51
C LEU A 119 -8.36 -18.12 -20.42
N LEU A 120 -7.35 -18.78 -19.88
CA LEU A 120 -6.26 -19.37 -20.63
C LEU A 120 -6.74 -20.77 -21.00
N LEU A 121 -7.39 -20.89 -22.17
CA LEU A 121 -8.03 -22.10 -22.70
C LEU A 121 -7.11 -23.34 -22.82
N ASP A 122 -5.83 -23.21 -22.48
CA ASP A 122 -4.82 -24.26 -22.55
C ASP A 122 -4.01 -24.33 -21.24
N ASN A 123 -4.01 -25.51 -20.60
CA ASN A 123 -3.30 -25.80 -19.36
C ASN A 123 -1.80 -25.50 -19.47
N LEU A 124 -1.19 -25.75 -20.62
CA LEU A 124 0.25 -25.50 -20.84
C LEU A 124 0.54 -23.99 -20.78
N THR A 125 -0.32 -23.19 -21.40
CA THR A 125 -0.19 -21.73 -21.43
C THR A 125 -0.38 -21.14 -20.03
N TRP A 126 -1.34 -21.66 -19.25
CA TRP A 126 -1.51 -21.22 -17.85
C TRP A 126 -0.34 -21.63 -16.95
N MET A 127 0.12 -22.89 -17.04
CA MET A 127 1.27 -23.36 -16.25
C MET A 127 2.53 -22.54 -16.56
N SER A 128 2.78 -22.24 -17.83
CA SER A 128 3.90 -21.37 -18.22
C SER A 128 3.76 -19.95 -17.68
N PHE A 129 2.54 -19.40 -17.65
CA PHE A 129 2.28 -18.09 -17.06
C PHE A 129 2.54 -18.09 -15.54
N ILE A 130 2.04 -19.09 -14.81
CA ILE A 130 2.27 -19.22 -13.36
C ILE A 130 3.76 -19.37 -13.08
N ASP A 131 4.46 -20.23 -13.81
CA ASP A 131 5.90 -20.43 -13.64
C ASP A 131 6.68 -19.14 -13.87
N LYS A 132 6.33 -18.39 -14.92
CA LYS A 132 6.92 -17.07 -15.20
C LYS A 132 6.68 -16.08 -14.08
N VAL A 133 5.44 -15.96 -13.60
CA VAL A 133 5.06 -14.97 -12.57
C VAL A 133 5.66 -15.33 -11.21
N MET A 134 5.65 -16.60 -10.85
CA MET A 134 6.19 -17.07 -9.56
C MET A 134 7.72 -17.01 -9.54
N SER A 135 8.38 -17.35 -10.66
CA SER A 135 9.83 -17.20 -10.76
C SER A 135 10.26 -15.73 -10.71
N ASP A 136 9.55 -14.84 -11.40
CA ASP A 136 9.78 -13.39 -11.33
C ASP A 136 9.61 -12.88 -9.89
N LEU A 137 8.52 -13.27 -9.22
CA LEU A 137 8.22 -12.83 -7.86
C LEU A 137 9.21 -13.37 -6.81
N LEU A 138 9.51 -14.67 -6.82
CA LEU A 138 10.32 -15.32 -5.78
C LEU A 138 11.82 -15.11 -5.97
N PHE A 139 12.31 -15.13 -7.20
CA PHE A 139 13.76 -15.07 -7.45
C PHE A 139 14.26 -13.64 -7.72
N TYR A 140 13.47 -12.81 -8.40
CA TYR A 140 13.92 -11.49 -8.84
C TYR A 140 13.35 -10.35 -8.01
N ARG A 141 12.22 -10.56 -7.32
CA ARG A 141 11.48 -9.50 -6.61
C ARG A 141 11.24 -9.78 -5.13
N LEU A 142 12.05 -10.66 -4.53
CA LEU A 142 11.99 -10.93 -3.10
C LEU A 142 12.15 -9.65 -2.25
N LEU A 143 12.97 -8.71 -2.71
CA LEU A 143 13.15 -7.41 -2.06
C LEU A 143 11.88 -6.57 -2.04
N ASP A 144 11.02 -6.66 -3.06
CA ASP A 144 9.72 -5.98 -3.06
C ASP A 144 8.81 -6.53 -1.97
N ILE A 145 8.79 -7.86 -1.79
CA ILE A 145 8.00 -8.51 -0.74
C ILE A 145 8.51 -8.08 0.64
N ILE A 146 9.82 -8.15 0.86
CA ILE A 146 10.41 -7.72 2.15
C ILE A 146 10.09 -6.26 2.41
N PHE A 147 10.25 -5.40 1.40
CA PHE A 147 9.90 -3.99 1.50
C PHE A 147 8.44 -3.80 1.89
N LEU A 148 7.51 -4.42 1.16
CA LEU A 148 6.07 -4.31 1.36
C LEU A 148 5.65 -4.67 2.79
N MET A 149 6.26 -5.73 3.34
CA MET A 149 5.91 -6.25 4.66
C MET A 149 6.57 -5.49 5.82
N VAL A 150 7.63 -4.73 5.56
CA VAL A 150 8.44 -4.13 6.63
C VAL A 150 8.39 -2.60 6.59
N ILE A 151 8.65 -2.00 5.45
CA ILE A 151 8.88 -0.55 5.36
C ILE A 151 7.59 0.27 5.56
N PRO A 152 6.48 0.03 4.83
CA PRO A 152 5.25 0.77 5.06
C PRO A 152 4.69 0.65 6.49
N PRO A 153 4.69 -0.54 7.14
CA PRO A 153 4.27 -0.66 8.55
C PRO A 153 5.15 0.15 9.53
N ILE A 154 6.48 0.11 9.36
CA ILE A 154 7.40 0.90 10.18
C ILE A 154 7.16 2.40 9.96
N ALA A 155 7.07 2.83 8.70
CA ALA A 155 6.82 4.23 8.37
C ALA A 155 5.52 4.73 8.99
N SER A 156 4.43 3.95 8.87
CA SER A 156 3.14 4.25 9.50
C SER A 156 3.24 4.40 11.02
N SER A 157 3.98 3.50 11.67
CA SER A 157 4.23 3.56 13.11
C SER A 157 4.95 4.85 13.51
N ILE A 158 6.00 5.22 12.79
CA ILE A 158 6.76 6.46 13.03
C ILE A 158 5.85 7.67 12.84
N PHE A 159 5.08 7.71 11.76
CA PHE A 159 4.20 8.84 11.46
C PHE A 159 3.04 8.98 12.45
N SER A 160 2.61 7.90 13.09
CA SER A 160 1.62 7.98 14.17
C SER A 160 2.08 8.75 15.40
N LEU A 161 3.38 8.94 15.58
CA LEU A 161 3.95 9.70 16.70
C LEU A 161 3.99 11.21 16.42
N LEU A 162 3.88 11.65 15.16
CA LEU A 162 3.97 13.07 14.78
C LEU A 162 2.97 13.96 15.55
N PRO A 163 1.67 13.61 15.69
CA PRO A 163 0.71 14.44 16.41
C PRO A 163 1.07 14.65 17.89
N LEU A 164 1.68 13.64 18.52
CA LEU A 164 2.18 13.72 19.89
C LEU A 164 3.36 14.69 19.99
N VAL A 165 4.28 14.66 19.02
CA VAL A 165 5.42 15.59 18.96
C VAL A 165 4.93 17.02 18.76
N PHE A 166 4.01 17.26 17.82
CA PHE A 166 3.46 18.60 17.56
C PHE A 166 2.70 19.18 18.76
N SER A 167 1.89 18.38 19.44
CA SER A 167 1.18 18.84 20.65
C SER A 167 2.13 19.18 21.81
N LYS A 168 3.22 18.42 21.96
CA LYS A 168 4.26 18.72 22.97
C LYS A 168 5.05 19.98 22.64
N LEU A 169 5.35 20.23 21.37
CA LEU A 169 6.00 21.46 20.92
C LEU A 169 5.09 22.68 21.11
N ALA A 170 3.81 22.56 20.73
CA ALA A 170 2.83 23.63 20.90
C ALA A 170 2.62 24.00 22.37
N SER A 171 2.51 23.00 23.27
CA SER A 171 2.37 23.25 24.71
C SER A 171 3.61 23.87 25.34
N ARG A 172 4.83 23.52 24.89
CA ARG A 172 6.07 24.20 25.31
C ARG A 172 6.10 25.65 24.89
N SER A 173 5.80 25.94 23.63
CA SER A 173 5.73 27.32 23.12
C SER A 173 4.70 28.16 23.88
N LYS A 174 3.57 27.56 24.27
CA LYS A 174 2.55 28.25 25.08
C LYS A 174 3.07 28.61 26.47
N LYS A 175 3.71 27.67 27.16
CA LYS A 175 4.29 27.91 28.50
C LYS A 175 5.38 28.98 28.49
N GLU A 176 6.23 28.97 27.46
CA GLU A 176 7.30 29.95 27.30
C GLU A 176 6.75 31.37 27.09
N LYS A 177 5.63 31.52 26.34
CA LYS A 177 4.93 32.80 26.21
C LYS A 177 4.26 33.28 27.50
N GLU A 178 3.68 32.37 28.28
CA GLU A 178 3.06 32.70 29.58
C GLU A 178 4.11 33.16 30.59
N GLN A 179 5.30 32.55 30.62
CA GLN A 179 6.41 32.96 31.49
C GLN A 179 6.98 34.32 31.12
N LEU A 180 7.15 34.61 29.82
CA LEU A 180 7.61 35.92 29.35
C LEU A 180 6.62 37.04 29.73
N TYR A 181 5.31 36.76 29.64
CA TYR A 181 4.27 37.71 30.03
C TYR A 181 4.22 37.97 31.54
N GLU A 182 4.51 36.97 32.38
CA GLU A 182 4.61 37.18 33.82
C GLU A 182 5.84 38.05 34.16
N GLU A 183 7.01 37.78 33.56
CA GLU A 183 8.21 38.60 33.79
C GLU A 183 8.03 40.07 33.39
N ASP A 184 7.37 40.35 32.26
CA ASP A 184 7.08 41.71 31.81
C ASP A 184 6.03 42.44 32.69
N LEU A 185 5.19 41.71 33.45
CA LEU A 185 4.19 42.31 34.34
C LEU A 185 4.77 42.76 35.69
N PHE A 186 5.97 42.27 36.03
CA PHE A 186 6.67 42.58 37.29
C PHE A 186 7.76 43.66 37.15
N ILE A 187 7.86 44.30 35.97
CA ILE A 187 8.75 45.45 35.68
C ILE A 187 7.91 46.73 35.56
#